data_AF-P91002-F1
#
_entry.id   AF-P91002-F1
#
_cell.length_a   1.000
_cell.length_b   1.000
_cell.length_c   1.000
_cell.angle_alpha   90.00
_cell.angle_beta   90.00
_cell.angle_gamma   90.00
#
_symmetry.space_group_name_H-M   'P 1'
#
loop_
_entity.id
_entity.type
_entity.pdbx_description
1 polymer ?
#
loop_
_entity_poly.entity_id
_entity_poly.type
_entity_poly.pdbx_seq_one_letter_code
_entity_poly.pdbx_strand_id
1 'polypeptide(L)'
;MTFLSIFLISGLFLCGSAQKLMSLSSFKGTNVKNNFKAHAPYNIYVSADSDAEFILQQIFVITGNEQNVTLLDLKKNLQASGEITAFPVQKSAYITTTLSDNELKTLNGVIYLSSRKQRADTNFHVYGVSKSPNIILRGMGNLNTTILFLNTIMGTNPSSIISQWSQDSTAHAYLYTDFPLDTAEETNTQIFSNPMHTDKADLYFANVEKFSLSLVAFYLKTYRGVNFSIEPGYYSIDGKRTSAFTTTGFYMKPLARNASTITVNIKRDVRYSGASGANLLGHVPKRGKVTVGFYNGDSKYEESFPPSYYFSPWSIPYIDFETFKVSSTSSNSTAEYYFVQYFVAQGTLFGSPTSGPIQTATQSSGVVQLFVSMAISTMYWL
;
A
#
# COMPACT_ATOMS: atom_id res chain seq x y z
N MET A 1 -26.13 -52.97 -16.06
CA MET A 1 -24.84 -52.48 -15.52
C MET A 1 -23.99 -52.00 -16.69
N THR A 2 -23.85 -50.69 -16.87
CA THR A 2 -22.72 -50.10 -17.63
C THR A 2 -22.67 -48.58 -17.41
N PHE A 3 -21.76 -48.22 -16.51
CA PHE A 3 -20.88 -47.05 -16.46
C PHE A 3 -21.45 -45.63 -16.65
N LEU A 4 -21.79 -45.04 -15.50
CA LEU A 4 -21.72 -43.60 -15.25
C LEU A 4 -20.24 -43.20 -15.06
N SER A 5 -19.54 -42.88 -16.15
CA SER A 5 -18.17 -42.37 -16.11
C SER A 5 -18.17 -40.86 -15.86
N ILE A 6 -18.28 -40.46 -14.59
CA ILE A 6 -17.92 -39.09 -14.17
C ILE A 6 -16.41 -39.06 -13.99
N PHE A 7 -15.70 -38.72 -15.07
CA PHE A 7 -14.31 -38.29 -15.02
C PHE A 7 -14.22 -36.97 -15.78
N LEU A 8 -14.35 -35.87 -15.04
CA LEU A 8 -13.74 -34.61 -15.44
C LEU A 8 -13.14 -33.96 -14.20
N ILE A 9 -11.87 -34.30 -14.04
CA ILE A 9 -10.84 -33.66 -13.26
C ILE A 9 -10.85 -32.16 -13.59
N SER A 10 -11.50 -31.34 -12.78
CA SER A 10 -10.98 -30.01 -12.50
C SER A 10 -10.09 -30.17 -11.27
N GLY A 11 -8.90 -30.72 -11.52
CA GLY A 11 -7.80 -30.56 -10.59
C GLY A 11 -7.72 -29.09 -10.28
N LEU A 12 -7.94 -28.76 -9.00
CA LEU A 12 -7.67 -27.46 -8.43
C LEU A 12 -6.33 -27.01 -9.01
N PHE A 13 -6.38 -26.07 -9.96
CA PHE A 13 -5.21 -25.26 -10.26
C PHE A 13 -4.93 -24.56 -8.94
N LEU A 14 -4.06 -25.16 -8.13
CA LEU A 14 -3.21 -24.43 -7.21
C LEU A 14 -2.39 -23.51 -8.12
N CYS A 15 -3.01 -22.42 -8.57
CA CYS A 15 -2.34 -21.25 -9.07
C CYS A 15 -1.54 -20.74 -7.88
N GLY A 16 -0.37 -21.35 -7.65
CA GLY A 16 0.66 -20.70 -6.88
C GLY A 16 0.85 -19.35 -7.54
N SER A 17 0.54 -18.28 -6.80
CA SER A 17 0.70 -16.92 -7.28
C SER A 17 2.10 -16.80 -7.86
N ALA A 18 2.17 -16.34 -9.11
CA ALA A 18 3.44 -16.20 -9.81
C ALA A 18 4.26 -15.03 -9.24
N GLN A 19 3.58 -14.05 -8.64
CA GLN A 19 4.16 -12.90 -7.96
C GLN A 19 4.71 -13.30 -6.59
N LYS A 20 5.89 -12.78 -6.27
CA LYS A 20 6.51 -12.99 -4.94
C LYS A 20 7.33 -11.79 -4.54
N LEU A 21 7.22 -11.40 -3.27
CA LEU A 21 8.20 -10.56 -2.62
C LEU A 21 9.01 -11.42 -1.64
N MET A 22 10.33 -11.44 -1.79
CA MET A 22 11.22 -12.28 -0.99
C MET A 22 12.27 -11.40 -0.34
N SER A 23 12.44 -11.50 0.99
CA SER A 23 13.56 -10.85 1.67
C SER A 23 14.86 -11.58 1.38
N LEU A 24 15.94 -10.83 1.12
CA LEU A 24 17.28 -11.41 0.95
C LEU A 24 17.73 -12.20 2.19
N SER A 25 17.26 -11.80 3.39
CA SER A 25 17.53 -12.48 4.66
C SER A 25 16.94 -13.88 4.79
N SER A 26 15.99 -14.25 3.92
CA SER A 26 15.29 -15.53 3.97
C SER A 26 15.98 -16.65 3.19
N PHE A 27 16.97 -16.32 2.35
CA PHE A 27 17.67 -17.30 1.52
C PHE A 27 18.65 -18.15 2.33
N LYS A 28 18.95 -19.34 1.80
CA LYS A 28 19.97 -20.25 2.31
C LYS A 28 21.32 -19.99 1.64
N GLY A 29 22.36 -19.88 2.45
CA GLY A 29 23.73 -19.63 2.03
C GLY A 29 24.47 -20.90 1.64
N THR A 30 25.81 -20.85 1.66
CA THR A 30 26.70 -22.03 1.51
C THR A 30 26.47 -22.83 0.22
N ASN A 31 26.27 -22.13 -0.90
CA ASN A 31 26.02 -22.65 -2.25
C ASN A 31 24.70 -23.44 -2.41
N VAL A 32 23.76 -23.28 -1.47
CA VAL A 32 22.41 -23.83 -1.63
C VAL A 32 21.70 -23.12 -2.77
N LYS A 33 21.04 -23.91 -3.64
CA LYS A 33 20.23 -23.39 -4.74
C LYS A 33 18.83 -23.00 -4.24
N ASN A 34 18.59 -21.71 -4.11
CA ASN A 34 17.29 -21.13 -3.75
C ASN A 34 16.45 -20.93 -5.01
N ASN A 35 15.74 -21.98 -5.45
CA ASN A 35 14.92 -21.92 -6.67
C ASN A 35 13.76 -20.93 -6.54
N PHE A 36 13.61 -20.04 -7.53
CA PHE A 36 12.41 -19.23 -7.65
C PHE A 36 11.25 -20.11 -8.12
N LYS A 37 10.34 -20.42 -7.20
CA LYS A 37 9.10 -21.14 -7.49
C LYS A 37 8.08 -20.20 -8.13
N ALA A 38 8.35 -19.72 -9.35
CA ALA A 38 7.49 -18.83 -10.13
C ALA A 38 7.33 -19.37 -11.57
N HIS A 39 6.16 -19.15 -12.16
CA HIS A 39 5.87 -19.59 -13.52
C HIS A 39 6.47 -18.62 -14.54
N ALA A 40 7.47 -19.08 -15.29
CA ALA A 40 8.07 -18.29 -16.37
C ALA A 40 7.12 -18.15 -17.57
N PRO A 41 7.28 -17.09 -18.40
CA PRO A 41 8.22 -15.97 -18.24
C PRO A 41 7.80 -14.97 -17.15
N TYR A 42 8.77 -14.46 -16.39
CA TYR A 42 8.59 -13.39 -15.38
C TYR A 42 9.75 -12.40 -15.41
N ASN A 43 9.65 -11.33 -14.62
CA ASN A 43 10.71 -10.35 -14.40
C ASN A 43 11.16 -10.40 -12.93
N ILE A 44 12.45 -10.18 -12.71
CA ILE A 44 13.06 -9.97 -11.38
C ILE A 44 13.34 -8.48 -11.22
N TYR A 45 12.94 -7.93 -10.07
CA TYR A 45 13.28 -6.59 -9.62
C TYR A 45 13.97 -6.68 -8.26
N VAL A 46 15.02 -5.90 -8.05
CA VAL A 46 15.83 -5.94 -6.82
C VAL A 46 15.89 -4.54 -6.22
N SER A 47 15.55 -4.42 -4.94
CA SER A 47 15.84 -3.23 -4.13
C SER A 47 16.62 -3.70 -2.91
N ALA A 48 17.79 -3.13 -2.69
CA ALA A 48 18.71 -3.52 -1.60
C ALA A 48 19.58 -2.32 -1.21
N ASP A 49 18.95 -1.17 -1.02
CA ASP A 49 19.63 0.13 -0.88
C ASP A 49 20.56 0.16 0.33
N SER A 50 20.14 -0.42 1.46
CA SER A 50 20.93 -0.47 2.70
C SER A 50 21.99 -1.57 2.75
N ASP A 51 21.97 -2.50 1.80
CA ASP A 51 22.90 -3.62 1.79
C ASP A 51 24.22 -3.25 1.12
N ALA A 52 25.32 -3.68 1.73
CA ALA A 52 26.66 -3.34 1.27
C ALA A 52 26.98 -4.00 -0.09
N GLU A 53 27.57 -3.22 -1.00
CA GLU A 53 27.83 -3.66 -2.37
C GLU A 53 28.73 -4.90 -2.44
N PHE A 54 29.74 -4.99 -1.57
CA PHE A 54 30.67 -6.14 -1.54
C PHE A 54 29.99 -7.44 -1.09
N ILE A 55 28.88 -7.37 -0.36
CA ILE A 55 28.05 -8.53 -0.01
C ILE A 55 27.17 -8.91 -1.20
N LEU A 56 26.49 -7.94 -1.81
CA LEU A 56 25.60 -8.17 -2.96
C LEU A 56 26.34 -8.72 -4.19
N GLN A 57 27.62 -8.38 -4.37
CA GLN A 57 28.48 -8.92 -5.42
C GLN A 57 28.71 -10.44 -5.29
N GLN A 58 28.55 -11.01 -4.09
CA GLN A 58 28.74 -12.44 -3.81
C GLN A 58 27.44 -13.25 -3.90
N ILE A 59 26.32 -12.61 -4.26
CA ILE A 59 25.01 -13.26 -4.38
C ILE A 59 24.61 -13.25 -5.85
N PHE A 60 24.36 -14.44 -6.39
CA PHE A 60 24.18 -14.66 -7.82
C PHE A 60 22.76 -15.12 -8.12
N VAL A 61 22.17 -14.53 -9.16
CA VAL A 61 20.99 -15.06 -9.85
C VAL A 61 21.47 -15.82 -11.08
N ILE A 62 21.18 -17.12 -11.12
CA ILE A 62 21.53 -18.00 -12.23
C ILE A 62 20.25 -18.42 -12.93
N THR A 63 20.16 -18.14 -14.22
CA THR A 63 19.00 -18.48 -15.06
C THR A 63 19.18 -19.85 -15.75
N GLY A 64 18.07 -20.43 -16.20
CA GLY A 64 18.07 -21.71 -16.95
C GLY A 64 18.70 -21.63 -18.35
N ASN A 65 19.12 -20.45 -18.80
CA ASN A 65 19.98 -20.24 -19.98
C ASN A 65 21.43 -19.92 -19.57
N GLU A 66 21.82 -20.24 -18.34
CA GLU A 66 23.17 -20.08 -17.79
C GLU A 66 23.69 -18.64 -17.76
N GLN A 67 22.79 -17.65 -17.83
CA GLN A 67 23.18 -16.28 -17.50
C GLN A 67 23.35 -16.19 -15.99
N ASN A 68 24.48 -15.61 -15.60
CA ASN A 68 24.82 -15.32 -14.22
C ASN A 68 24.90 -13.80 -14.05
N VAL A 69 24.17 -13.28 -13.07
CA VAL A 69 24.16 -11.86 -12.73
C VAL A 69 24.21 -11.71 -11.21
N THR A 70 24.95 -10.72 -10.72
CA THR A 70 25.01 -10.48 -9.28
C THR A 70 23.83 -9.64 -8.81
N LEU A 71 23.46 -9.75 -7.53
CA LEU A 71 22.47 -8.83 -6.96
C LEU A 71 22.96 -7.37 -6.97
N LEU A 72 24.27 -7.12 -7.00
CA LEU A 72 24.80 -5.77 -7.20
C LEU A 72 24.43 -5.22 -8.58
N ASP A 73 24.60 -6.02 -9.63
CA ASP A 73 24.25 -5.61 -10.99
C ASP A 73 22.75 -5.38 -11.12
N LEU A 74 21.93 -6.24 -10.51
CA LEU A 74 20.47 -6.05 -10.47
C LEU A 74 20.04 -4.84 -9.64
N LYS A 75 20.72 -4.53 -8.53
CA LYS A 75 20.50 -3.29 -7.75
C LYS A 75 20.76 -2.05 -8.60
N LYS A 76 21.75 -2.10 -9.51
CA LYS A 76 22.09 -1.00 -10.42
C LYS A 76 21.05 -0.80 -11.54
N ASN A 77 20.06 -1.67 -11.69
CA ASN A 77 18.90 -1.42 -12.56
C ASN A 77 17.99 -0.29 -12.06
N LEU A 78 18.22 0.24 -10.85
CA LEU A 78 17.55 1.43 -10.36
C LEU A 78 17.99 2.67 -11.14
N GLN A 79 17.09 3.19 -11.96
CA GLN A 79 17.33 4.36 -12.82
C GLN A 79 17.32 5.65 -12.01
N ALA A 80 17.82 6.74 -12.61
CA ALA A 80 17.75 8.08 -12.02
C ALA A 80 16.30 8.56 -11.78
N SER A 81 15.34 8.08 -12.57
CA SER A 81 13.90 8.31 -12.39
C SER A 81 13.31 7.60 -11.16
N GLY A 82 14.07 6.73 -10.49
CA GLY A 82 13.58 5.83 -9.45
C GLY A 82 12.95 4.55 -9.97
N GLU A 83 12.71 4.39 -11.27
CA GLU A 83 12.18 3.15 -11.85
C GLU A 83 13.25 2.06 -11.89
N ILE A 84 12.89 0.83 -11.55
CA ILE A 84 13.78 -0.34 -11.57
C ILE A 84 13.58 -1.07 -12.89
N THR A 85 14.61 -1.11 -13.73
CA THR A 85 14.60 -1.91 -14.96
C THR A 85 14.51 -3.40 -14.62
N ALA A 86 13.54 -4.09 -15.22
CA ALA A 86 13.33 -5.51 -15.03
C ALA A 86 14.50 -6.36 -15.56
N PHE A 87 14.87 -7.42 -14.82
CA PHE A 87 15.69 -8.51 -15.35
C PHE A 87 14.80 -9.69 -15.81
N PRO A 88 14.75 -10.00 -17.10
CA PRO A 88 13.81 -10.98 -17.64
C PRO A 88 14.29 -12.43 -17.43
N VAL A 89 13.40 -13.30 -16.93
CA VAL A 89 13.63 -14.74 -16.83
C VAL A 89 12.68 -15.49 -17.77
N GLN A 90 13.23 -16.32 -18.64
CA GLN A 90 12.47 -17.02 -19.69
C GLN A 90 12.04 -18.44 -19.32
N LYS A 91 12.78 -19.11 -18.42
CA LYS A 91 12.54 -20.52 -18.07
C LYS A 91 12.46 -20.73 -16.56
N SER A 92 13.61 -20.63 -15.90
CA SER A 92 13.76 -20.78 -14.47
C SER A 92 14.96 -19.96 -14.03
N ALA A 93 15.02 -19.64 -12.73
CA ALA A 93 16.19 -19.04 -12.13
C ALA A 93 16.25 -19.42 -10.64
N TYR A 94 17.44 -19.32 -10.07
CA TYR A 94 17.68 -19.55 -8.64
C TYR A 94 18.72 -18.58 -8.11
N ILE A 95 18.71 -18.38 -6.80
CA ILE A 95 19.76 -17.64 -6.07
C ILE A 95 20.73 -18.60 -5.42
N THR A 96 22.02 -18.27 -5.51
CA THR A 96 23.09 -18.95 -4.78
C THR A 96 24.15 -17.96 -4.31
N THR A 97 24.89 -18.33 -3.27
CA THR A 97 25.98 -17.54 -2.70
C THR A 97 26.87 -18.41 -1.83
N THR A 98 28.13 -18.02 -1.68
CA THR A 98 29.07 -18.62 -0.71
C THR A 98 28.87 -18.10 0.71
N LEU A 99 28.14 -16.99 0.89
CA LEU A 99 27.86 -16.41 2.20
C LEU A 99 27.14 -17.41 3.11
N SER A 100 27.35 -17.30 4.42
CA SER A 100 26.64 -18.09 5.42
C SER A 100 25.20 -17.59 5.63
N ASP A 101 24.35 -18.45 6.21
CA ASP A 101 23.00 -18.06 6.64
C ASP A 101 23.02 -16.88 7.63
N ASN A 102 24.08 -16.73 8.44
CA ASN A 102 24.20 -15.64 9.39
C ASN A 102 24.49 -14.30 8.70
N GLU A 103 25.32 -14.30 7.66
CA GLU A 103 25.57 -13.09 6.85
C GLU A 103 24.30 -12.69 6.09
N LEU A 104 23.61 -13.66 5.48
CA LEU A 104 22.36 -13.40 4.76
C LEU A 104 21.28 -12.78 5.66
N LYS A 105 21.12 -13.27 6.90
CA LYS A 105 20.14 -12.74 7.87
C LYS A 105 20.30 -11.25 8.19
N THR A 106 21.46 -10.65 7.90
CA THR A 106 21.71 -9.21 8.11
C THR A 106 21.19 -8.33 6.98
N LEU A 107 20.83 -8.92 5.84
CA LEU A 107 20.38 -8.21 4.65
C LEU A 107 18.95 -7.69 4.78
N ASN A 108 18.70 -6.53 4.20
CA ASN A 108 17.41 -5.83 4.28
C ASN A 108 16.74 -5.69 2.91
N GLY A 109 17.46 -6.03 1.84
CA GLY A 109 16.95 -6.02 0.49
C GLY A 109 15.80 -7.00 0.27
N VAL A 110 15.11 -6.78 -0.83
CA VAL A 110 14.03 -7.63 -1.33
C VAL A 110 14.15 -7.87 -2.82
N ILE A 111 13.58 -9.00 -3.24
CA ILE A 111 13.38 -9.36 -4.63
C ILE A 111 11.90 -9.47 -4.88
N TYR A 112 11.43 -8.73 -5.89
CA TYR A 112 10.10 -8.89 -6.42
C TYR A 112 10.16 -9.71 -7.72
N LEU A 113 9.36 -10.77 -7.78
CA LEU A 113 9.09 -11.55 -8.99
C LEU A 113 7.73 -11.10 -9.53
N SER A 114 7.67 -10.72 -10.80
CA SER A 114 6.38 -10.44 -11.45
C SER A 114 5.68 -11.72 -11.89
N SER A 115 4.38 -11.62 -12.19
CA SER A 115 3.74 -12.63 -13.03
C SER A 115 4.06 -12.44 -14.51
N ARG A 116 3.66 -13.43 -15.32
CA ARG A 116 3.63 -13.31 -16.78
C ARG A 116 2.73 -12.17 -17.25
N LYS A 117 1.60 -11.96 -16.58
CA LYS A 117 0.63 -10.89 -16.90
C LYS A 117 1.24 -9.53 -16.64
N GLN A 118 1.82 -9.30 -15.46
CA GLN A 118 2.51 -8.06 -15.13
C GLN A 118 3.70 -7.78 -16.05
N ARG A 119 4.45 -8.82 -16.44
CA ARG A 119 5.55 -8.67 -17.41
C ARG A 119 5.05 -8.19 -18.78
N ALA A 120 3.86 -8.60 -19.19
CA ALA A 120 3.26 -8.21 -20.47
C ALA A 120 2.53 -6.87 -20.40
N ASP A 121 2.31 -6.31 -19.20
CA ASP A 121 1.60 -5.07 -18.98
C ASP A 121 2.56 -3.88 -19.04
N THR A 122 2.41 -3.04 -20.07
CA THR A 122 3.22 -1.83 -20.26
C THR A 122 2.93 -0.73 -19.24
N ASN A 123 1.87 -0.87 -18.45
CA ASN A 123 1.46 0.09 -17.41
C ASN A 123 1.73 -0.45 -15.99
N PHE A 124 2.51 -1.53 -15.89
CA PHE A 124 3.05 -2.02 -14.63
C PHE A 124 4.47 -1.52 -14.44
N HIS A 125 4.70 -0.78 -13.36
CA HIS A 125 6.01 -0.20 -13.04
C HIS A 125 6.46 -0.59 -11.64
N VAL A 126 7.77 -0.68 -11.43
CA VAL A 126 8.37 -0.91 -10.13
C VAL A 126 9.36 0.21 -9.83
N TYR A 127 9.19 0.90 -8.72
CA TYR A 127 10.02 2.02 -8.30
C TYR A 127 10.76 1.71 -6.99
N GLY A 128 12.02 2.11 -6.93
CA GLY A 128 12.80 2.19 -5.69
C GLY A 128 12.65 3.58 -5.07
N VAL A 129 12.23 3.64 -3.80
CA VAL A 129 11.98 4.92 -3.11
C VAL A 129 13.26 5.73 -2.87
N SER A 130 14.44 5.10 -2.92
CA SER A 130 15.73 5.73 -2.60
C SER A 130 16.14 6.89 -3.50
N LYS A 131 15.61 6.98 -4.73
CA LYS A 131 15.90 8.09 -5.66
C LYS A 131 14.95 9.28 -5.53
N SER A 132 14.02 9.23 -4.57
CA SER A 132 13.02 10.28 -4.33
C SER A 132 12.27 10.73 -5.60
N PRO A 133 11.58 9.82 -6.32
CA PRO A 133 10.97 10.15 -7.60
C PRO A 133 9.77 11.10 -7.47
N ASN A 134 9.61 11.98 -8.46
CA ASN A 134 8.33 12.60 -8.73
C ASN A 134 7.53 11.67 -9.63
N ILE A 135 6.48 11.07 -9.08
CA ILE A 135 5.54 10.27 -9.85
C ILE A 135 4.66 11.23 -10.64
N ILE A 136 4.73 11.16 -11.97
CA ILE A 136 3.98 12.02 -12.88
C ILE A 136 3.18 11.13 -13.83
N LEU A 137 1.90 10.91 -13.50
CA LEU A 137 1.00 10.06 -14.29
C LEU A 137 -0.22 10.83 -14.82
N ARG A 138 -0.41 12.09 -14.41
CA ARG A 138 -1.50 12.92 -14.94
C ARG A 138 -1.33 13.14 -16.44
N GLY A 139 -2.45 13.25 -17.14
CA GLY A 139 -2.47 13.52 -18.59
C GLY A 139 -2.26 12.28 -19.48
N MET A 140 -2.13 11.08 -18.91
CA MET A 140 -2.02 9.82 -19.66
C MET A 140 -3.35 9.34 -20.29
N GLY A 141 -4.44 10.09 -20.13
CA GLY A 141 -5.76 9.73 -20.63
C GLY A 141 -6.47 8.67 -19.78
N ASN A 142 -7.36 7.88 -20.40
CA ASN A 142 -8.16 6.86 -19.72
C ASN A 142 -7.37 5.56 -19.48
N LEU A 143 -6.26 5.64 -18.75
CA LEU A 143 -5.34 4.54 -18.53
C LEU A 143 -5.43 4.00 -17.09
N ASN A 144 -5.36 2.68 -16.95
CA ASN A 144 -5.11 2.01 -15.67
C ASN A 144 -3.60 1.76 -15.53
N THR A 145 -3.02 2.21 -14.44
CA THR A 145 -1.59 2.05 -14.14
C THR A 145 -1.43 1.42 -12.77
N THR A 146 -0.51 0.46 -12.66
CA THR A 146 -0.13 -0.16 -11.38
C THR A 146 1.35 0.14 -11.12
N ILE A 147 1.65 0.69 -9.95
CA ILE A 147 3.02 0.99 -9.54
C ILE A 147 3.32 0.32 -8.21
N LEU A 148 4.32 -0.56 -8.20
CA LEU A 148 4.89 -1.13 -6.98
C LEU A 148 6.04 -0.26 -6.49
N PHE A 149 6.01 0.13 -5.23
CA PHE A 149 7.10 0.83 -4.57
C PHE A 149 7.85 -0.13 -3.65
N LEU A 150 9.18 -0.15 -3.77
CA LEU A 150 10.09 -0.89 -2.89
C LEU A 150 10.94 0.11 -2.11
N ASN A 151 10.92 0.03 -0.79
CA ASN A 151 11.73 0.85 0.10
C ASN A 151 12.57 -0.03 1.03
N THR A 152 13.86 -0.14 0.71
CA THR A 152 14.83 -0.89 1.51
C THR A 152 15.89 0.02 2.12
N ILE A 153 15.59 1.32 2.27
CA ILE A 153 16.40 2.23 3.10
C ILE A 153 16.01 2.00 4.55
N MET A 154 16.94 1.37 5.29
CA MET A 154 16.79 1.04 6.68
C MET A 154 17.37 2.17 7.53
N GLY A 155 16.48 2.84 8.25
CA GLY A 155 16.78 3.45 9.54
C GLY A 155 16.13 2.62 10.65
N THR A 156 15.84 3.21 11.81
CA THR A 156 15.06 2.53 12.87
C THR A 156 13.65 2.10 12.42
N ASN A 157 13.10 2.66 11.33
CA ASN A 157 11.88 2.19 10.64
C ASN A 157 11.89 2.65 9.17
N PRO A 158 12.03 1.76 8.16
CA PRO A 158 11.96 2.17 6.76
C PRO A 158 10.61 2.83 6.51
N SER A 159 10.64 4.07 6.03
CA SER A 159 9.44 4.87 5.81
C SER A 159 9.55 5.64 4.50
N SER A 160 8.43 5.77 3.81
CA SER A 160 8.27 6.54 2.57
C SER A 160 7.36 7.71 2.86
N ILE A 161 7.82 8.92 2.60
CA ILE A 161 7.03 10.14 2.69
C ILE A 161 6.34 10.36 1.35
N ILE A 162 5.02 10.59 1.38
CA ILE A 162 4.25 11.02 0.20
C ILE A 162 3.80 12.46 0.42
N SER A 163 4.01 13.30 -0.59
CA SER A 163 3.66 14.73 -0.55
C SER A 163 3.33 15.28 -1.93
N GLN A 164 2.84 16.53 -2.00
CA GLN A 164 2.49 17.19 -3.27
C GLN A 164 1.50 16.39 -4.13
N TRP A 165 0.60 15.65 -3.48
CA TRP A 165 -0.40 14.85 -4.16
C TRP A 165 -1.35 15.74 -4.97
N SER A 166 -1.54 15.40 -6.24
CA SER A 166 -2.39 16.12 -7.16
C SER A 166 -2.99 15.14 -8.17
N GLN A 167 -4.32 15.17 -8.31
CA GLN A 167 -5.03 14.41 -9.33
C GLN A 167 -6.30 15.18 -9.74
N ASP A 168 -6.82 14.90 -10.93
CA ASP A 168 -8.10 15.45 -11.38
C ASP A 168 -9.27 14.79 -10.64
N SER A 169 -10.40 15.48 -10.50
CA SER A 169 -11.57 14.96 -9.76
C SER A 169 -12.22 13.72 -10.38
N THR A 170 -11.87 13.41 -11.63
CA THR A 170 -12.32 12.20 -12.34
C THR A 170 -11.30 11.06 -12.31
N ALA A 171 -10.09 11.33 -11.81
CA ALA A 171 -9.05 10.32 -11.61
C ALA A 171 -9.28 9.59 -10.29
N HIS A 172 -8.83 8.34 -10.23
CA HIS A 172 -8.93 7.49 -9.05
C HIS A 172 -7.55 6.97 -8.71
N ALA A 173 -7.24 6.91 -7.43
CA ALA A 173 -5.97 6.41 -6.92
C ALA A 173 -6.21 5.64 -5.62
N TYR A 174 -5.61 4.46 -5.52
CA TYR A 174 -5.76 3.53 -4.41
C TYR A 174 -4.39 3.02 -4.00
N LEU A 175 -4.02 3.20 -2.74
CA LEU A 175 -2.82 2.62 -2.16
C LEU A 175 -3.18 1.35 -1.38
N TYR A 176 -2.35 0.34 -1.54
CA TYR A 176 -2.48 -0.97 -0.88
C TYR A 176 -1.14 -1.37 -0.28
N THR A 177 -1.17 -2.14 0.79
CA THR A 177 0.03 -2.75 1.37
C THR A 177 0.57 -3.87 0.50
N ASP A 178 1.86 -4.18 0.65
CA ASP A 178 2.51 -5.34 0.02
C ASP A 178 2.66 -5.20 -1.50
N PHE A 179 2.32 -6.22 -2.29
CA PHE A 179 2.51 -6.23 -3.75
C PHE A 179 1.22 -6.62 -4.50
N PRO A 180 1.04 -6.14 -5.75
CA PRO A 180 -0.16 -6.43 -6.52
C PRO A 180 -0.18 -7.88 -7.00
N LEU A 181 -1.34 -8.52 -6.89
CA LEU A 181 -1.61 -9.84 -7.44
C LEU A 181 -2.32 -9.73 -8.80
N ASP A 182 -2.38 -10.85 -9.55
CA ASP A 182 -3.14 -10.90 -10.81
C ASP A 182 -4.66 -10.91 -10.57
N THR A 183 -5.08 -11.26 -9.36
CA THR A 183 -6.46 -11.22 -8.90
C THR A 183 -6.91 -9.78 -8.66
N ALA A 184 -8.23 -9.56 -8.75
CA ALA A 184 -8.81 -8.28 -8.36
C ALA A 184 -8.62 -8.06 -6.85
N GLU A 185 -8.50 -6.79 -6.45
CA GLU A 185 -8.48 -6.46 -5.03
C GLU A 185 -9.86 -6.65 -4.45
N GLU A 186 -9.91 -7.15 -3.23
CA GLU A 186 -11.16 -7.22 -2.49
C GLU A 186 -11.62 -5.80 -2.14
N THR A 187 -12.94 -5.60 -2.14
CA THR A 187 -13.55 -4.33 -1.78
C THR A 187 -13.11 -3.90 -0.38
N ASN A 188 -12.85 -2.61 -0.22
CA ASN A 188 -12.49 -1.98 1.05
C ASN A 188 -11.17 -2.45 1.69
N THR A 189 -10.19 -2.88 0.90
CA THR A 189 -8.86 -3.29 1.39
C THR A 189 -7.76 -2.28 1.15
N GLN A 190 -8.03 -1.21 0.41
CA GLN A 190 -7.09 -0.11 0.24
C GLN A 190 -6.83 0.60 1.57
N ILE A 191 -5.58 1.00 1.82
CA ILE A 191 -5.21 1.79 3.00
C ILE A 191 -5.53 3.27 2.81
N PHE A 192 -5.51 3.74 1.56
CA PHE A 192 -5.83 5.11 1.20
C PHE A 192 -6.46 5.14 -0.19
N SER A 193 -7.45 5.99 -0.39
CA SER A 193 -7.93 6.33 -1.73
C SER A 193 -8.30 7.79 -1.90
N ASN A 194 -8.21 8.26 -3.14
CA ASN A 194 -8.80 9.52 -3.57
C ASN A 194 -9.44 9.30 -4.95
N PRO A 195 -10.78 9.41 -5.09
CA PRO A 195 -11.77 9.71 -4.06
C PRO A 195 -11.75 8.74 -2.86
N MET A 196 -12.04 9.27 -1.67
CA MET A 196 -12.16 8.48 -0.44
C MET A 196 -13.57 7.92 -0.34
N HIS A 197 -13.70 6.61 -0.17
CA HIS A 197 -14.99 5.97 0.11
C HIS A 197 -15.39 6.22 1.56
N THR A 198 -16.57 6.78 1.80
CA THR A 198 -17.13 6.99 3.15
C THR A 198 -18.42 6.17 3.31
N ASP A 199 -18.99 6.19 4.50
CA ASP A 199 -20.30 5.56 4.79
C ASP A 199 -21.48 6.30 4.12
N LYS A 200 -21.23 7.45 3.49
CA LYS A 200 -22.24 8.29 2.84
C LYS A 200 -22.04 8.45 1.33
N ALA A 201 -20.80 8.58 0.88
CA ALA A 201 -20.44 8.88 -0.51
C ALA A 201 -18.94 8.66 -0.80
N ASP A 202 -18.58 8.69 -2.08
CA ASP A 202 -17.18 8.85 -2.50
C ASP A 202 -16.84 10.34 -2.59
N LEU A 203 -15.84 10.79 -1.82
CA LEU A 203 -15.44 12.19 -1.70
C LEU A 203 -14.08 12.42 -2.36
N TYR A 204 -14.03 13.27 -3.38
CA TYR A 204 -12.78 13.74 -3.95
C TYR A 204 -12.18 14.86 -3.10
N PHE A 205 -10.88 14.77 -2.85
CA PHE A 205 -10.12 15.81 -2.16
C PHE A 205 -9.02 16.36 -3.06
N ALA A 206 -9.11 17.65 -3.39
CA ALA A 206 -8.04 18.37 -4.08
C ALA A 206 -6.80 18.56 -3.18
N ASN A 207 -7.01 18.61 -1.86
CA ASN A 207 -5.94 18.73 -0.86
C ASN A 207 -5.76 17.42 -0.09
N VAL A 208 -4.66 16.73 -0.35
CA VAL A 208 -4.20 15.58 0.43
C VAL A 208 -2.98 16.01 1.25
N GLU A 209 -3.05 15.86 2.56
CA GLU A 209 -1.96 16.24 3.46
C GLU A 209 -0.71 15.38 3.25
N LYS A 210 0.47 15.90 3.58
CA LYS A 210 1.72 15.12 3.60
C LYS A 210 1.61 13.99 4.64
N PHE A 211 1.98 12.76 4.26
CA PHE A 211 1.95 11.59 5.15
C PHE A 211 3.13 10.65 4.92
N SER A 212 3.27 9.62 5.74
CA SER A 212 4.31 8.60 5.57
C SER A 212 3.78 7.18 5.73
N LEU A 213 4.37 6.24 5.00
CA LEU A 213 4.12 4.80 5.04
C LEU A 213 5.38 4.07 5.51
N SER A 214 5.31 3.34 6.61
CA SER A 214 6.42 2.53 7.12
C SER A 214 6.33 1.09 6.60
N LEU A 215 6.43 0.93 5.28
CA LEU A 215 6.28 -0.35 4.57
C LEU A 215 7.48 -0.59 3.63
N VAL A 216 7.96 -1.83 3.60
CA VAL A 216 9.00 -2.26 2.64
C VAL A 216 8.45 -2.30 1.22
N ALA A 217 7.19 -2.71 1.08
CA ALA A 217 6.48 -2.73 -0.20
C ALA A 217 5.04 -2.25 -0.01
N PHE A 218 4.58 -1.47 -1.00
CA PHE A 218 3.20 -1.06 -1.17
C PHE A 218 3.00 -0.71 -2.65
N TYR A 219 1.76 -0.68 -3.10
CA TYR A 219 1.47 -0.36 -4.48
C TYR A 219 0.30 0.58 -4.64
N LEU A 220 0.34 1.29 -5.77
CA LEU A 220 -0.67 2.21 -6.23
C LEU A 220 -1.37 1.61 -7.44
N LYS A 221 -2.69 1.57 -7.41
CA LYS A 221 -3.53 1.41 -8.61
C LYS A 221 -4.19 2.75 -8.92
N THR A 222 -4.05 3.24 -10.14
CA THR A 222 -4.67 4.50 -10.56
C THR A 222 -5.38 4.38 -11.90
N TYR A 223 -6.48 5.11 -12.04
CA TYR A 223 -7.17 5.38 -13.29
C TYR A 223 -7.09 6.88 -13.58
N ARG A 224 -6.64 7.26 -14.79
CA ARG A 224 -6.36 8.66 -15.22
C ARG A 224 -5.21 9.37 -14.50
N GLY A 225 -4.50 8.66 -13.65
CA GLY A 225 -3.22 9.10 -13.10
C GLY A 225 -3.31 10.04 -11.90
N VAL A 226 -2.19 10.15 -11.21
CA VAL A 226 -1.94 11.00 -10.06
C VAL A 226 -0.49 11.47 -10.12
N ASN A 227 -0.23 12.67 -9.61
CA ASN A 227 1.10 13.18 -9.39
C ASN A 227 1.38 13.26 -7.88
N PHE A 228 2.57 12.86 -7.44
CA PHE A 228 3.05 13.10 -6.08
C PHE A 228 4.57 12.94 -6.03
N SER A 229 5.19 13.55 -5.02
CA SER A 229 6.58 13.27 -4.66
C SER A 229 6.62 12.18 -3.62
N ILE A 230 7.54 11.24 -3.78
CA ILE A 230 7.83 10.21 -2.78
C ILE A 230 9.32 10.22 -2.46
N GLU A 231 9.66 10.18 -1.18
CA GLU A 231 11.05 10.22 -0.70
C GLU A 231 11.23 9.31 0.53
N PRO A 232 12.44 8.81 0.80
CA PRO A 232 12.72 8.09 2.04
C PRO A 232 12.63 9.02 3.24
N GLY A 233 11.99 8.57 4.31
CA GLY A 233 11.93 9.29 5.57
C GLY A 233 10.61 9.09 6.31
N TYR A 234 10.53 9.68 7.49
CA TYR A 234 9.33 9.66 8.32
C TYR A 234 8.79 11.07 8.50
N TYR A 235 7.48 11.24 8.35
CA TYR A 235 6.80 12.50 8.60
C TYR A 235 5.77 12.32 9.72
N SER A 236 6.04 12.93 10.88
CA SER A 236 5.08 12.95 11.98
C SER A 236 3.96 13.95 11.68
N ILE A 237 2.72 13.45 11.62
CA ILE A 237 1.52 14.29 11.56
C ILE A 237 1.09 14.79 12.95
N ASP A 238 1.65 14.25 14.02
CA ASP A 238 1.28 14.61 15.39
C ASP A 238 1.59 16.08 15.70
N GLY A 239 0.61 16.79 16.24
CA GLY A 239 0.61 18.23 16.50
C GLY A 239 0.51 19.10 15.24
N LYS A 240 0.47 18.53 14.03
CA LYS A 240 0.39 19.32 12.78
C LYS A 240 -1.02 19.84 12.54
N ARG A 241 -1.13 20.93 11.78
CA ARG A 241 -2.40 21.52 11.37
C ARG A 241 -2.70 21.21 9.91
N THR A 242 -3.94 20.86 9.59
CA THR A 242 -4.37 20.73 8.20
C THR A 242 -4.19 22.03 7.42
N SER A 243 -3.83 21.91 6.14
CA SER A 243 -3.47 23.03 5.27
C SER A 243 -4.70 23.67 4.59
N ALA A 244 -5.79 22.92 4.43
CA ALA A 244 -7.05 23.39 3.83
C ALA A 244 -8.28 23.08 4.72
N PHE A 245 -9.40 23.77 4.44
CA PHE A 245 -10.70 23.54 5.09
C PHE A 245 -11.42 22.27 4.60
N THR A 246 -11.14 21.89 3.35
CA THR A 246 -11.55 20.60 2.76
C THR A 246 -10.30 19.81 2.42
N THR A 247 -10.05 18.73 3.14
CA THR A 247 -8.83 17.94 3.00
C THR A 247 -8.99 16.52 3.52
N THR A 248 -8.14 15.61 3.03
CA THR A 248 -7.91 14.29 3.60
C THR A 248 -6.44 14.15 3.99
N GLY A 249 -6.17 13.35 5.02
CA GLY A 249 -4.81 12.99 5.42
C GLY A 249 -4.76 11.54 5.87
N PHE A 250 -3.56 11.08 6.17
CA PHE A 250 -3.32 9.67 6.44
C PHE A 250 -2.33 9.47 7.59
N TYR A 251 -2.61 8.48 8.42
CA TYR A 251 -1.75 8.00 9.48
C TYR A 251 -1.57 6.49 9.38
N MET A 252 -0.33 6.04 9.53
CA MET A 252 0.00 4.65 9.78
C MET A 252 0.65 4.53 11.14
N LYS A 253 0.13 3.62 11.98
CA LYS A 253 0.85 3.12 13.15
C LYS A 253 1.78 1.99 12.70
N PRO A 254 3.12 2.18 12.71
CA PRO A 254 4.04 1.11 12.36
C PRO A 254 4.11 0.03 13.44
N LEU A 255 4.44 -1.19 12.98
CA LEU A 255 4.94 -2.28 13.81
C LEU A 255 6.15 -1.83 14.63
N ALA A 256 6.43 -2.52 15.73
CA ALA A 256 7.56 -2.28 16.64
C ALA A 256 7.64 -0.91 17.32
N ARG A 257 6.72 0.03 17.02
CA ARG A 257 6.63 1.32 17.71
C ARG A 257 5.69 1.22 18.91
N ASN A 258 5.97 1.95 19.98
CA ASN A 258 5.02 2.04 21.10
C ASN A 258 3.74 2.80 20.70
N ALA A 259 2.63 2.48 21.35
CA ALA A 259 1.38 3.21 21.18
C ALA A 259 1.54 4.65 21.68
N SER A 260 0.95 5.59 20.95
CA SER A 260 0.85 6.99 21.32
C SER A 260 -0.45 7.55 20.75
N THR A 261 -1.02 8.54 21.42
CA THR A 261 -2.13 9.31 20.83
C THR A 261 -1.56 10.28 19.81
N ILE A 262 -2.03 10.16 18.57
CA ILE A 262 -1.72 11.11 17.50
C ILE A 262 -2.81 12.16 17.47
N THR A 263 -2.43 13.43 17.45
CA THR A 263 -3.34 14.57 17.39
C THR A 263 -3.07 15.40 16.14
N VAL A 264 -4.08 15.62 15.30
CA VAL A 264 -4.03 16.52 14.15
C VAL A 264 -4.92 17.71 14.45
N ASN A 265 -4.36 18.92 14.38
CA ASN A 265 -5.11 20.16 14.50
C ASN A 265 -5.89 20.43 13.21
N ILE A 266 -7.18 20.74 13.32
CA ILE A 266 -8.06 20.93 12.18
C ILE A 266 -8.24 22.42 11.89
N LYS A 267 -7.87 22.82 10.67
CA LYS A 267 -8.24 24.09 10.06
C LYS A 267 -9.72 24.03 9.68
N ARG A 268 -10.51 24.98 10.22
CA ARG A 268 -11.97 24.99 10.12
C ARG A 268 -12.50 26.42 10.05
N ASP A 269 -13.66 26.58 9.42
CA ASP A 269 -14.46 27.80 9.46
C ASP A 269 -15.86 27.44 9.94
N VAL A 270 -16.17 27.79 11.19
CA VAL A 270 -17.44 27.42 11.86
C VAL A 270 -18.67 28.13 11.28
N ARG A 271 -18.49 29.03 10.31
CA ARG A 271 -19.59 29.63 9.55
C ARG A 271 -20.16 28.68 8.49
N TYR A 272 -19.46 27.59 8.19
CA TYR A 272 -19.85 26.61 7.18
C TYR A 272 -20.29 25.29 7.81
N SER A 273 -21.24 24.64 7.15
CA SER A 273 -21.57 23.23 7.38
C SER A 273 -20.46 22.31 6.85
N GLY A 274 -20.58 21.01 7.05
CA GLY A 274 -19.69 20.03 6.45
C GLY A 274 -19.78 18.66 7.10
N ALA A 275 -18.81 17.80 6.79
CA ALA A 275 -18.66 16.51 7.43
C ALA A 275 -17.18 16.23 7.70
N SER A 276 -16.92 15.43 8.74
CA SER A 276 -15.58 14.92 9.05
C SER A 276 -15.67 13.43 9.30
N GLY A 277 -14.56 12.71 9.18
CA GLY A 277 -14.60 11.27 9.38
C GLY A 277 -13.25 10.60 9.18
N ALA A 278 -13.26 9.27 9.24
CA ALA A 278 -12.11 8.45 8.99
C ALA A 278 -12.48 7.04 8.50
N ASN A 279 -11.57 6.44 7.74
CA ASN A 279 -11.53 5.01 7.46
C ASN A 279 -10.39 4.39 8.26
N LEU A 280 -10.64 3.23 8.87
CA LEU A 280 -9.64 2.50 9.66
C LEU A 280 -9.63 1.02 9.28
N LEU A 281 -8.42 0.48 9.05
CA LEU A 281 -8.14 -0.94 8.91
C LEU A 281 -6.80 -1.31 9.58
N GLY A 282 -6.54 -2.61 9.72
CA GLY A 282 -5.30 -3.15 10.25
C GLY A 282 -5.51 -4.25 11.28
N HIS A 283 -4.59 -4.33 12.23
CA HIS A 283 -4.55 -5.38 13.24
C HIS A 283 -4.12 -4.83 14.60
N VAL A 284 -4.88 -5.20 15.63
CA VAL A 284 -4.48 -5.03 17.03
C VAL A 284 -4.65 -6.38 17.75
N PRO A 285 -3.60 -6.92 18.39
CA PRO A 285 -3.68 -8.22 19.07
C PRO A 285 -4.68 -8.25 20.23
N LYS A 286 -5.16 -9.47 20.55
CA LYS A 286 -5.91 -9.79 21.78
C LYS A 286 -7.14 -8.89 22.05
N ARG A 287 -7.96 -8.63 21.02
CA ARG A 287 -9.17 -7.79 21.11
C ARG A 287 -8.92 -6.32 21.46
N GLY A 288 -7.69 -5.83 21.25
CA GLY A 288 -7.44 -4.41 21.34
C GLY A 288 -8.25 -3.63 20.30
N LYS A 289 -8.38 -2.32 20.52
CA LYS A 289 -9.19 -1.42 19.71
C LYS A 289 -8.38 -0.22 19.29
N VAL A 290 -8.76 0.37 18.17
CA VAL A 290 -8.31 1.69 17.77
C VAL A 290 -9.49 2.64 17.93
N THR A 291 -9.22 3.79 18.55
CA THR A 291 -10.16 4.89 18.74
C THR A 291 -9.78 6.00 17.78
N VAL A 292 -10.75 6.43 16.97
CA VAL A 292 -10.67 7.63 16.14
C VAL A 292 -11.71 8.62 16.65
N GLY A 293 -11.40 9.91 16.64
CA GLY A 293 -12.38 10.89 17.09
C GLY A 293 -12.02 12.35 16.80
N PHE A 294 -13.04 13.20 16.88
CA PHE A 294 -12.97 14.64 16.72
C PHE A 294 -13.32 15.31 18.05
N TYR A 295 -12.52 16.29 18.48
CA TYR A 295 -12.55 16.86 19.83
C TYR A 295 -12.52 18.39 19.80
N ASN A 296 -13.34 19.01 20.64
CA ASN A 296 -13.41 20.44 20.93
C ASN A 296 -13.63 20.65 22.43
N GLY A 297 -12.53 20.81 23.18
CA GLY A 297 -12.56 20.77 24.65
C GLY A 297 -13.17 19.45 25.14
N ASP A 298 -14.24 19.56 25.95
CA ASP A 298 -14.98 18.42 26.49
C ASP A 298 -15.95 17.78 25.48
N SER A 299 -16.30 18.49 24.40
CA SER A 299 -17.19 17.98 23.36
C SER A 299 -16.41 17.08 22.41
N LYS A 300 -16.92 15.87 22.15
CA LYS A 300 -16.27 14.91 21.26
C LYS A 300 -17.25 14.01 20.53
N TYR A 301 -16.85 13.56 19.36
CA TYR A 301 -17.37 12.37 18.71
C TYR A 301 -16.22 11.40 18.52
N GLU A 302 -16.37 10.17 18.99
CA GLU A 302 -15.35 9.14 18.85
C GLU A 302 -16.00 7.80 18.55
N GLU A 303 -15.24 6.95 17.87
CA GLU A 303 -15.64 5.60 17.51
C GLU A 303 -14.46 4.66 17.83
N SER A 304 -14.77 3.48 18.38
CA SER A 304 -13.74 2.55 18.88
C SER A 304 -14.05 1.11 18.51
N PHE A 305 -13.24 0.55 17.60
CA PHE A 305 -13.45 -0.79 17.07
C PHE A 305 -12.16 -1.60 16.96
N PRO A 306 -12.24 -2.94 17.03
CA PRO A 306 -11.14 -3.79 16.63
C PRO A 306 -10.93 -3.62 15.12
N PRO A 307 -9.75 -3.19 14.64
CA PRO A 307 -9.53 -3.07 13.22
C PRO A 307 -9.54 -4.45 12.55
N SER A 308 -9.92 -4.45 11.27
CA SER A 308 -10.00 -5.65 10.43
C SER A 308 -9.19 -5.46 9.15
N TYR A 309 -9.14 -6.49 8.30
CA TYR A 309 -8.52 -6.39 6.98
C TYR A 309 -9.29 -5.44 6.03
N TYR A 310 -10.59 -5.29 6.25
CA TYR A 310 -11.44 -4.34 5.54
C TYR A 310 -11.55 -3.04 6.34
N PHE A 311 -11.47 -1.89 5.67
CA PHE A 311 -11.67 -0.62 6.36
C PHE A 311 -13.12 -0.45 6.78
N SER A 312 -13.29 0.15 7.96
CA SER A 312 -14.59 0.58 8.46
C SER A 312 -14.71 2.09 8.31
N PRO A 313 -15.63 2.59 7.47
CA PRO A 313 -15.85 4.02 7.34
C PRO A 313 -16.68 4.56 8.50
N TRP A 314 -16.35 5.75 8.97
CA TRP A 314 -17.08 6.46 10.01
C TRP A 314 -17.05 7.96 9.73
N SER A 315 -18.22 8.61 9.77
CA SER A 315 -18.37 10.05 9.54
C SER A 315 -19.31 10.70 10.54
N ILE A 316 -19.08 11.99 10.80
CA ILE A 316 -19.93 12.89 11.56
C ILE A 316 -20.32 14.11 10.69
N PRO A 317 -21.54 14.65 10.85
CA PRO A 317 -22.03 15.76 10.02
C PRO A 317 -21.54 17.14 10.51
N TYR A 318 -20.29 17.22 10.98
CA TYR A 318 -19.73 18.39 11.64
C TYR A 318 -18.26 18.64 11.27
N ILE A 319 -17.85 19.91 11.28
CA ILE A 319 -16.45 20.35 11.02
C ILE A 319 -15.93 21.32 12.09
N ASP A 320 -16.70 21.59 13.15
CA ASP A 320 -16.43 22.58 14.19
C ASP A 320 -15.47 22.07 15.29
N PHE A 321 -14.82 20.93 15.05
CA PHE A 321 -13.87 20.30 15.97
C PHE A 321 -12.44 20.81 15.81
N GLU A 322 -11.74 21.02 16.92
CA GLU A 322 -10.38 21.58 16.86
C GLU A 322 -9.32 20.55 16.49
N THR A 323 -9.54 19.31 16.89
CA THR A 323 -8.54 18.25 16.71
C THR A 323 -9.19 16.95 16.28
N PHE A 324 -8.50 16.23 15.41
CA PHE A 324 -8.71 14.82 15.16
C PHE A 324 -7.68 14.02 15.97
N LYS A 325 -8.07 12.92 16.61
CA LYS A 325 -7.15 12.06 17.36
C LYS A 325 -7.30 10.60 16.98
N VAL A 326 -6.18 9.89 17.02
CA VAL A 326 -6.09 8.43 16.84
C VAL A 326 -5.27 7.84 17.99
N SER A 327 -5.79 6.79 18.62
CA SER A 327 -5.08 6.04 19.66
C SER A 327 -5.49 4.58 19.65
N SER A 328 -4.70 3.71 20.26
CA SER A 328 -5.03 2.30 20.43
C SER A 328 -4.95 1.85 21.88
N THR A 329 -5.78 0.88 22.24
CA THR A 329 -5.67 0.11 23.48
C THR A 329 -5.28 -1.31 23.10
N SER A 330 -4.05 -1.72 23.44
CA SER A 330 -3.52 -3.05 23.15
C SER A 330 -2.72 -3.57 24.33
N SER A 331 -2.75 -4.88 24.54
CA SER A 331 -1.87 -5.57 25.49
C SER A 331 -0.41 -5.67 25.02
N ASN A 332 -0.17 -5.43 23.73
CA ASN A 332 1.16 -5.41 23.12
C ASN A 332 1.19 -4.36 22.01
N SER A 333 1.60 -3.14 22.33
CA SER A 333 1.60 -2.03 21.37
C SER A 333 2.66 -2.16 20.27
N THR A 334 3.68 -3.00 20.46
CA THR A 334 4.72 -3.20 19.42
C THR A 334 4.30 -4.22 18.37
N ALA A 335 3.21 -4.97 18.60
CA ALA A 335 2.64 -5.93 17.65
C ALA A 335 1.36 -5.40 16.97
N GLU A 336 1.04 -4.12 17.13
CA GLU A 336 -0.08 -3.48 16.44
C GLU A 336 0.39 -2.79 15.16
N TYR A 337 -0.46 -2.80 14.14
CA TYR A 337 -0.30 -1.96 12.96
C TYR A 337 -1.68 -1.60 12.43
N TYR A 338 -1.89 -0.33 12.10
CA TYR A 338 -3.17 0.11 11.56
C TYR A 338 -2.99 1.36 10.71
N PHE A 339 -3.97 1.59 9.86
CA PHE A 339 -3.98 2.64 8.86
C PHE A 339 -5.27 3.44 9.03
N VAL A 340 -5.13 4.76 9.07
CA VAL A 340 -6.25 5.68 9.24
C VAL A 340 -6.16 6.77 8.19
N GLN A 341 -7.11 6.78 7.26
CA GLN A 341 -7.34 7.93 6.39
C GLN A 341 -8.43 8.78 7.02
N TYR A 342 -8.13 10.03 7.37
CA TYR A 342 -9.10 10.97 7.93
C TYR A 342 -9.49 12.03 6.90
N PHE A 343 -10.63 12.67 7.09
CA PHE A 343 -11.06 13.79 6.27
C PHE A 343 -11.83 14.86 7.04
N VAL A 344 -11.80 16.06 6.49
CA VAL A 344 -12.69 17.18 6.81
C VAL A 344 -13.16 17.75 5.47
N ALA A 345 -14.47 17.86 5.28
CA ALA A 345 -15.10 18.33 4.06
C ALA A 345 -16.03 19.49 4.39
N GLN A 346 -15.58 20.71 4.13
CA GLN A 346 -16.40 21.91 4.30
C GLN A 346 -17.49 21.95 3.21
N GLY A 347 -18.72 22.14 3.66
CA GLY A 347 -19.90 22.33 2.84
C GLY A 347 -20.22 23.80 2.61
N THR A 348 -21.51 24.14 2.69
CA THR A 348 -22.04 25.47 2.38
C THR A 348 -22.09 26.37 3.63
N LEU A 349 -22.10 27.68 3.40
CA LEU A 349 -22.27 28.68 4.45
C LEU A 349 -23.65 28.53 5.10
N PHE A 350 -23.72 28.53 6.43
CA PHE A 350 -25.01 28.50 7.14
C PHE A 350 -25.87 29.70 6.75
N GLY A 351 -27.15 29.46 6.44
CA GLY A 351 -28.11 30.51 6.06
C GLY A 351 -28.03 30.97 4.60
N SER A 352 -27.09 30.46 3.79
CA SER A 352 -27.08 30.71 2.34
C SER A 352 -28.15 29.85 1.66
N PRO A 353 -28.94 30.37 0.70
CA PRO A 353 -29.78 29.53 -0.16
C PRO A 353 -28.87 28.55 -0.90
N THR A 354 -29.20 27.26 -0.84
CA THR A 354 -28.44 26.17 -1.46
C THR A 354 -28.27 26.42 -2.96
N SER A 355 -27.04 26.69 -3.40
CA SER A 355 -26.63 26.51 -4.79
C SER A 355 -25.24 25.84 -4.82
N GLY A 356 -25.17 24.68 -5.47
CA GLY A 356 -23.92 24.00 -5.79
C GLY A 356 -23.74 22.63 -5.10
N PRO A 357 -23.77 21.51 -5.83
CA PRO A 357 -23.54 20.19 -5.25
C PRO A 357 -22.07 20.00 -4.87
N ILE A 358 -21.84 19.26 -3.77
CA ILE A 358 -20.56 18.60 -3.50
C ILE A 358 -20.24 17.74 -4.73
N GLN A 359 -19.06 17.92 -5.34
CA GLN A 359 -18.61 17.07 -6.45
C GLN A 359 -18.53 15.62 -5.94
N THR A 360 -19.58 14.87 -6.19
CA THR A 360 -19.63 13.42 -5.99
C THR A 360 -19.06 12.80 -7.25
N ALA A 361 -18.06 11.93 -7.12
CA ALA A 361 -17.59 11.17 -8.27
C ALA A 361 -18.68 10.14 -8.63
N THR A 362 -19.41 10.36 -9.72
CA THR A 362 -20.39 9.40 -10.22
C THR A 362 -19.66 8.18 -10.75
N GLN A 363 -19.65 7.07 -10.00
CA GLN A 363 -19.27 5.77 -10.54
C GLN A 363 -20.34 5.30 -11.53
N SER A 364 -19.96 4.98 -12.77
CA SER A 364 -20.78 4.15 -13.64
C SER A 364 -20.76 2.73 -13.10
N SER A 365 -21.80 2.33 -12.38
CA SER A 365 -22.00 0.97 -11.90
C SER A 365 -22.22 0.02 -13.08
N GLY A 366 -21.14 -0.58 -13.59
CA GLY A 366 -21.23 -1.82 -14.32
C GLY A 366 -21.62 -2.93 -13.34
N VAL A 367 -22.86 -3.41 -13.45
CA VAL A 367 -23.40 -4.49 -12.63
C VAL A 367 -22.51 -5.73 -12.79
N VAL A 368 -21.73 -6.08 -11.77
CA VAL A 368 -21.16 -7.42 -11.63
C VAL A 368 -21.76 -8.03 -10.37
N GLN A 369 -22.71 -8.93 -10.58
CA GLN A 369 -23.23 -9.81 -9.52
C GLN A 369 -22.08 -10.65 -8.99
N LEU A 370 -21.63 -10.37 -7.76
CA LEU A 370 -20.65 -11.19 -7.07
C LEU A 370 -21.39 -12.24 -6.23
N PHE A 371 -21.42 -13.48 -6.71
CA PHE A 371 -21.62 -14.64 -5.85
C PHE A 371 -20.26 -15.02 -5.26
N VAL A 372 -20.02 -14.75 -3.98
CA VAL A 372 -18.84 -15.25 -3.26
C VAL A 372 -19.32 -16.25 -2.23
N SER A 373 -19.25 -17.53 -2.59
CA SER A 373 -19.31 -18.65 -1.66
C SER A 373 -17.94 -18.87 -1.04
N MET A 374 -17.93 -18.96 0.30
CA MET A 374 -16.77 -19.25 1.13
C MET A 374 -16.07 -20.56 0.76
N ALA A 375 -14.74 -20.52 0.65
CA ALA A 375 -13.80 -21.45 1.30
C ALA A 375 -12.39 -21.25 0.70
N ILE A 376 -11.44 -20.74 1.50
CA ILE A 376 -10.09 -21.29 1.69
C ILE A 376 -9.60 -20.69 3.01
N SER A 377 -9.87 -21.45 4.07
CA SER A 377 -9.05 -21.44 5.27
C SER A 377 -7.90 -22.41 5.01
N THR A 378 -6.70 -22.07 5.50
CA THR A 378 -5.42 -22.82 5.45
C THR A 378 -4.40 -22.36 4.40
N MET A 379 -3.80 -21.18 4.61
CA MET A 379 -2.39 -20.94 4.26
C MET A 379 -1.76 -19.96 5.26
N TYR A 380 -1.87 -20.30 6.55
CA TYR A 380 -0.90 -19.90 7.55
C TYR A 380 -0.39 -21.21 8.16
N TRP A 381 0.93 -21.34 8.28
CA TRP A 381 1.74 -22.54 8.59
C TRP A 381 2.48 -23.11 7.36
N LEU A 382 3.50 -22.37 6.91
CA LEU A 382 4.90 -22.82 6.70
C LEU A 382 5.72 -21.72 6.02
#